data_AF-A0A919H5G6-F1
#
_entry.id   AF-A0A919H5G6-F1
#
_cell.length_a   1.000
_cell.length_b   1.000
_cell.length_c   1.000
_cell.angle_alpha   90.00
_cell.angle_beta   90.00
_cell.angle_gamma   90.00
#
_symmetry.space_group_name_H-M   'P 1'
#
loop_
_entity.id
_entity.type
_entity.pdbx_description
1 polymer ?
#
loop_
_entity_poly.entity_id
_entity_poly.type
_entity_poly.pdbx_seq_one_letter_code
_entity_poly.pdbx_strand_id
1 'polypeptide(L)'
;MRPDTPAEHIAEAERLIRTATRYPEDQEPLLLQAAAHLELADARDRASALYDQLLSASPADPHLIKALQAANLWEYGHEAEARALISGLRAAAPKDPAPWEVIAEALEAHDELEASLECFTEAASLLITEDDPLTPATTALLTGRHRVRRLLGRPHDDWDMVADTRHIGPIPLDELHDPKRIWALGSDDPAELRAEIARLRAELGDRRAALSRPFPVAILHWPARELAELVTSYPTLAAEYPSHPAHLTQIEASLRALAASGTTNLGIVTASVPSYEAFAASEKTSPASPSLLAEYATTLAARGKATTWPPTPTSPCWCTSGKPYSECHGTTD
;
A
#
# COMPACT_ATOMS: atom_id res chain seq x y z
N MET A 1 6.04 -7.32 -16.21
CA MET A 1 5.97 -5.86 -15.99
C MET A 1 7.39 -5.34 -16.03
N ARG A 2 7.71 -4.40 -16.92
CA ARG A 2 9.02 -3.72 -16.89
C ARG A 2 9.10 -2.93 -15.58
N PRO A 3 10.23 -2.93 -14.85
CA PRO A 3 10.40 -2.01 -13.72
C PRO A 3 10.33 -0.57 -14.24
N ASP A 4 9.60 0.27 -13.53
CA ASP A 4 9.49 1.69 -13.86
C ASP A 4 10.86 2.36 -13.72
N THR A 5 11.15 3.28 -14.63
CA THR A 5 12.39 4.04 -14.67
C THR A 5 12.31 5.26 -13.74
N PRO A 6 13.44 5.80 -13.25
CA PRO A 6 13.45 7.03 -12.47
C PRO A 6 12.70 8.18 -13.16
N ALA A 7 12.81 8.29 -14.49
CA ALA A 7 12.10 9.31 -15.27
C ALA A 7 10.57 9.13 -15.25
N GLU A 8 10.07 7.89 -15.29
CA GLU A 8 8.63 7.58 -15.18
C GLU A 8 8.11 7.96 -13.78
N HIS A 9 8.89 7.70 -12.73
CA HIS A 9 8.54 8.11 -11.37
C HIS A 9 8.54 9.64 -11.17
N ILE A 10 9.52 10.37 -11.72
CA ILE A 10 9.48 11.84 -11.70
C ILE A 10 8.23 12.38 -12.41
N ALA A 11 7.91 11.85 -13.59
CA ALA A 11 6.74 12.29 -14.35
C ALA A 11 5.43 12.05 -13.60
N GLU A 12 5.30 10.90 -12.93
CA GLU A 12 4.13 10.58 -12.11
C GLU A 12 4.04 11.47 -10.86
N ALA A 13 5.15 11.72 -10.16
CA ALA A 13 5.18 12.66 -9.04
C ALA A 13 4.69 14.07 -9.46
N GLU A 14 5.14 14.56 -10.62
CA GLU A 14 4.71 15.86 -11.14
C GLU A 14 3.23 15.87 -11.54
N ARG A 15 2.70 14.77 -12.07
CA ARG A 15 1.26 14.62 -12.33
C ARG A 15 0.46 14.69 -11.03
N LEU A 16 0.90 14.01 -9.99
CA LEU A 16 0.24 14.00 -8.68
C LEU A 16 0.27 15.39 -8.03
N ILE A 17 1.39 16.11 -8.08
CA ILE A 17 1.50 17.49 -7.56
C ILE A 17 0.55 18.45 -8.29
N ARG A 18 0.45 18.35 -9.63
CA ARG A 18 -0.53 19.12 -10.40
C ARG A 18 -1.97 18.77 -10.01
N THR A 19 -2.25 17.49 -9.75
CA THR A 19 -3.55 17.01 -9.30
C THR A 19 -3.90 17.54 -7.91
N ALA A 20 -2.93 17.57 -6.99
CA ALA A 20 -3.09 18.13 -5.64
C ALA A 20 -3.43 19.62 -5.67
N THR A 21 -2.85 20.36 -6.62
CA THR A 21 -3.20 21.78 -6.85
C THR A 21 -4.65 21.94 -7.35
N ARG A 22 -5.16 20.96 -8.10
CA ARG A 22 -6.53 20.96 -8.64
C ARG A 22 -7.58 20.56 -7.62
N TYR A 23 -7.23 19.68 -6.69
CA TYR A 23 -8.10 19.17 -5.63
C TYR A 23 -7.47 19.43 -4.25
N PRO A 24 -7.50 20.67 -3.74
CA PRO A 24 -6.87 21.01 -2.46
C PRO A 24 -7.42 20.19 -1.28
N GLU A 25 -8.68 19.78 -1.34
CA GLU A 25 -9.32 18.92 -0.34
C GLU A 25 -8.71 17.51 -0.27
N ASP A 26 -8.06 17.07 -1.34
CA ASP A 26 -7.41 15.75 -1.47
C ASP A 26 -5.87 15.89 -1.53
N GLN A 27 -5.33 17.04 -1.10
CA GLN A 27 -3.91 17.37 -1.25
C GLN A 27 -3.00 16.41 -0.48
N GLU A 28 -3.36 16.02 0.75
CA GLU A 28 -2.54 15.15 1.60
C GLU A 28 -2.23 13.79 0.95
N PRO A 29 -3.23 12.96 0.56
CA PRO A 29 -2.96 11.68 -0.07
C PRO A 29 -2.22 11.84 -1.40
N LEU A 30 -2.46 12.91 -2.17
CA LEU A 30 -1.79 13.13 -3.45
C LEU A 30 -0.30 13.50 -3.29
N LEU A 31 0.04 14.35 -2.33
CA LEU A 31 1.43 14.72 -2.07
C LEU A 31 2.23 13.57 -1.43
N LEU A 32 1.57 12.72 -0.62
CA LEU A 32 2.21 11.52 -0.07
C LEU A 32 2.67 10.53 -1.17
N GLN A 33 1.86 10.27 -2.20
CA GLN A 33 2.34 9.43 -3.33
C GLN A 33 3.37 10.15 -4.18
N ALA A 34 3.24 11.48 -4.35
CA ALA A 34 4.26 12.23 -5.08
C ALA A 34 5.62 12.09 -4.38
N ALA A 35 5.68 12.19 -3.05
CA ALA A 35 6.89 11.97 -2.27
C ALA A 35 7.44 10.54 -2.48
N ALA A 36 6.59 9.50 -2.36
CA ALA A 36 7.00 8.12 -2.60
C ALA A 36 7.58 7.89 -4.02
N HIS A 37 7.01 8.52 -5.05
CA HIS A 37 7.58 8.45 -6.40
C HIS A 37 8.93 9.18 -6.52
N LEU A 38 9.09 10.31 -5.83
CA LEU A 38 10.38 11.01 -5.79
C LEU A 38 11.45 10.18 -5.09
N GLU A 39 11.10 9.46 -4.02
CA GLU A 39 11.97 8.51 -3.35
C GLU A 39 12.45 7.38 -4.27
N LEU A 40 11.52 6.76 -5.01
CA LEU A 40 11.85 5.72 -5.99
C LEU A 40 12.73 6.24 -7.15
N ALA A 41 12.67 7.53 -7.43
CA ALA A 41 13.51 8.21 -8.42
C ALA A 41 14.82 8.76 -7.85
N ASP A 42 15.12 8.51 -6.57
CA ASP A 42 16.26 9.06 -5.82
C ASP A 42 16.29 10.60 -5.73
N ALA A 43 15.13 11.26 -5.92
CA ALA A 43 14.94 12.69 -5.75
C ALA A 43 14.55 13.03 -4.29
N ARG A 44 15.40 12.61 -3.36
CA ARG A 44 15.17 12.61 -1.91
C ARG A 44 14.98 14.01 -1.30
N ASP A 45 15.64 15.01 -1.87
CA ASP A 45 15.51 16.43 -1.50
C ASP A 45 14.10 16.96 -1.80
N ARG A 46 13.57 16.62 -2.99
CA ARG A 46 12.23 16.99 -3.41
C ARG A 46 11.17 16.25 -2.59
N ALA A 47 11.40 14.98 -2.24
CA ALA A 47 10.53 14.23 -1.33
C ALA A 47 10.46 14.91 0.05
N SER A 48 11.61 15.29 0.61
CA SER A 48 11.69 16.00 1.90
C SER A 48 10.90 17.31 1.90
N ALA A 49 10.99 18.10 0.82
CA ALA A 49 10.22 19.33 0.68
C ALA A 49 8.70 19.11 0.68
N LEU A 50 8.22 17.99 0.12
CA LEU A 50 6.80 17.63 0.17
C LEU A 50 6.37 17.23 1.58
N TYR A 51 7.21 16.51 2.33
CA TYR A 51 6.92 16.18 3.74
C TYR A 51 6.85 17.44 4.62
N ASP A 52 7.78 18.39 4.44
CA ASP A 52 7.74 19.67 5.16
C ASP A 52 6.47 20.46 4.83
N GLN A 53 6.08 20.49 3.55
CA GLN A 53 4.83 21.11 3.12
C GLN A 53 3.62 20.46 3.80
N LEU A 54 3.54 19.13 3.81
CA LEU A 54 2.46 18.39 4.44
C LEU A 54 2.38 18.68 5.94
N LEU A 55 3.51 18.63 6.66
CA LEU A 55 3.57 18.88 8.10
C LEU A 55 3.20 20.33 8.47
N SER A 56 3.45 21.30 7.58
CA SER A 56 3.03 22.68 7.78
C SER A 56 1.51 22.89 7.65
N ALA A 57 0.80 21.98 6.97
CA ALA A 57 -0.61 22.12 6.60
C ALA A 57 -1.59 21.46 7.60
N SER A 58 -1.13 21.06 8.79
CA SER A 58 -1.94 20.35 9.81
C SER A 58 -2.59 19.07 9.26
N PRO A 59 -1.79 18.07 8.88
CA PRO A 59 -2.28 16.87 8.20
C PRO A 59 -3.13 15.99 9.12
N ALA A 60 -3.91 15.08 8.52
CA ALA A 60 -4.74 14.12 9.23
C ALA A 60 -3.89 13.13 10.05
N ASP A 61 -2.76 12.67 9.49
CA ASP A 61 -1.80 11.82 10.21
C ASP A 61 -0.37 12.41 10.21
N PRO A 62 -0.07 13.32 11.15
CA PRO A 62 1.28 13.89 11.27
C PRO A 62 2.33 12.87 11.73
N HIS A 63 1.95 11.74 12.34
CA HIS A 63 2.91 10.75 12.81
C HIS A 63 3.43 9.91 11.65
N LEU A 64 2.54 9.45 10.76
CA LEU A 64 2.94 8.71 9.58
C LEU A 64 3.83 9.56 8.66
N ILE A 65 3.48 10.83 8.46
CA ILE A 65 4.27 11.74 7.61
C ILE A 65 5.68 11.94 8.18
N LYS A 66 5.81 12.11 9.50
CA LYS A 66 7.13 12.20 10.17
C LYS A 66 7.93 10.90 10.05
N ALA A 67 7.27 9.74 10.13
CA ALA A 67 7.93 8.45 10.02
C ALA A 67 8.52 8.27 8.60
N LEU A 68 7.72 8.56 7.57
CA LEU A 68 8.17 8.54 6.18
C LEU A 68 9.31 9.55 5.92
N GLN A 69 9.19 10.77 6.47
CA GLN A 69 10.25 11.76 6.38
C GLN A 69 11.55 11.27 7.06
N ALA A 70 11.46 10.62 8.22
CA ALA A 70 12.63 10.06 8.89
C ALA A 70 13.32 8.99 8.03
N ALA A 71 12.56 8.08 7.41
CA ALA A 71 13.09 7.08 6.50
C ALA A 71 13.79 7.71 5.28
N ASN A 72 13.15 8.70 4.64
CA ASN A 72 13.74 9.43 3.51
C ASN A 72 15.01 10.19 3.89
N LEU A 73 15.03 10.86 5.05
CA LEU A 73 16.19 11.63 5.52
C LEU A 73 17.41 10.75 5.76
N TRP A 74 17.22 9.51 6.23
CA TRP A 74 18.32 8.59 6.46
C TRP A 74 19.00 8.19 5.15
N GLU A 75 18.20 7.80 4.15
CA GLU A 75 18.67 7.51 2.77
C GLU A 75 19.30 8.74 2.10
N TYR A 76 18.90 9.94 2.52
CA TYR A 76 19.42 11.22 2.03
C TYR A 76 20.70 11.69 2.76
N GLY A 77 21.21 10.93 3.74
CA GLY A 77 22.43 11.26 4.49
C GLY A 77 22.22 12.23 5.67
N HIS A 78 20.98 12.50 6.05
CA HIS A 78 20.58 13.37 7.16
C HIS A 78 20.25 12.57 8.43
N GLU A 79 21.16 11.68 8.81
CA GLU A 79 20.97 10.70 9.90
C GLU A 79 20.57 11.33 11.24
N ALA A 80 21.21 12.43 11.63
CA ALA A 80 20.91 13.08 12.90
C ALA A 80 19.47 13.60 12.99
N GLU A 81 18.95 14.13 11.88
CA GLU A 81 17.57 14.61 11.78
C GLU A 81 16.58 13.43 11.77
N ALA A 82 16.91 12.37 11.04
CA ALA A 82 16.14 11.15 11.02
C ALA A 82 16.01 10.54 12.43
N ARG A 83 17.12 10.38 13.16
CA ARG A 83 17.12 9.90 14.56
C ARG A 83 16.30 10.79 15.48
N ALA A 84 16.34 12.11 15.31
CA ALA A 84 15.53 13.03 16.10
C ALA A 84 14.03 12.83 15.86
N LEU A 85 13.62 12.64 14.59
CA LEU A 85 12.23 12.33 14.25
C LEU A 85 11.79 10.98 14.83
N ILE A 86 12.61 9.94 14.70
CA ILE A 86 12.33 8.61 15.27
C ILE A 86 12.16 8.69 16.80
N SER A 87 13.07 9.38 17.49
CA SER A 87 12.96 9.57 18.95
C SER A 87 11.69 10.33 19.33
N GLY A 88 11.34 11.38 18.57
CA GLY A 88 10.10 12.13 18.78
C GLY A 88 8.84 11.29 18.57
N LEU A 89 8.83 10.41 17.58
CA LEU A 89 7.73 9.49 17.32
C LEU A 89 7.56 8.46 18.44
N ARG A 90 8.66 7.83 18.88
CA ARG A 90 8.64 6.89 20.00
C ARG A 90 8.07 7.55 21.26
N ALA A 91 8.53 8.77 21.58
CA ALA A 91 8.02 9.55 22.72
C ALA A 91 6.54 9.94 22.59
N ALA A 92 6.05 10.19 21.37
CA ALA A 92 4.65 10.50 21.11
C ALA A 92 3.72 9.27 21.23
N ALA A 93 4.29 8.07 21.14
CA ALA A 93 3.60 6.79 21.26
C ALA A 93 2.31 6.70 20.39
N PRO A 94 2.43 6.83 19.06
CA PRO A 94 1.27 6.79 18.17
C PRO A 94 0.48 5.49 18.34
N LYS A 95 -0.85 5.60 18.26
CA LYS A 95 -1.78 4.47 18.34
C LYS A 95 -1.99 3.77 17.01
N ASP A 96 -1.49 4.36 15.93
CA ASP A 96 -1.43 3.71 14.63
C ASP A 96 -0.16 2.83 14.55
N PRO A 97 -0.24 1.57 14.08
CA PRO A 97 0.93 0.73 13.80
C PRO A 97 1.87 1.28 12.72
N ALA A 98 1.36 1.96 11.69
CA ALA A 98 2.14 2.27 10.49
C ALA A 98 3.37 3.18 10.75
N PRO A 99 3.30 4.24 11.57
CA PRO A 99 4.48 5.03 11.92
C PRO A 99 5.58 4.20 12.60
N TRP A 100 5.21 3.21 13.42
CA TRP A 100 6.16 2.33 14.11
C TRP A 100 6.87 1.37 13.16
N GLU A 101 6.11 0.78 12.23
CA GLU A 101 6.65 -0.10 11.20
C GLU A 101 7.70 0.65 10.36
N VAL A 102 7.34 1.82 9.84
CA VAL A 102 8.23 2.63 8.98
C VAL A 102 9.54 2.98 9.69
N ILE A 103 9.51 3.46 10.94
CA ILE A 103 10.75 3.84 11.63
C ILE A 103 11.59 2.62 12.05
N ALA A 104 10.95 1.49 12.38
CA ALA A 104 11.67 0.28 12.76
C ALA A 104 12.34 -0.37 11.53
N GLU A 105 11.69 -0.38 10.38
CA GLU A 105 12.29 -0.82 9.12
C GLU A 105 13.38 0.14 8.62
N ALA A 106 13.23 1.45 8.82
CA ALA A 106 14.28 2.41 8.51
C ALA A 106 15.56 2.15 9.33
N LEU A 107 15.42 1.85 10.62
CA LEU A 107 16.54 1.44 11.48
C LEU A 107 17.16 0.12 11.02
N GLU A 108 16.33 -0.87 10.70
CA GLU A 108 16.79 -2.18 10.21
C GLU A 108 17.60 -2.03 8.91
N ALA A 109 17.10 -1.26 7.94
CA ALA A 109 17.75 -1.04 6.66
C ALA A 109 19.14 -0.38 6.78
N HIS A 110 19.41 0.27 7.91
CA HIS A 110 20.66 0.97 8.20
C HIS A 110 21.49 0.28 9.29
N ASP A 111 21.28 -1.03 9.51
CA ASP A 111 22.05 -1.88 10.44
C ASP A 111 21.93 -1.47 11.92
N GLU A 112 20.90 -0.72 12.29
CA GLU A 112 20.58 -0.33 13.66
C GLU A 112 19.65 -1.37 14.31
N LEU A 113 20.06 -2.65 14.27
CA LEU A 113 19.20 -3.79 14.58
C LEU A 113 18.67 -3.79 16.02
N GLU A 114 19.49 -3.42 17.01
CA GLU A 114 19.03 -3.31 18.39
C GLU A 114 17.95 -2.24 18.56
N ALA A 115 18.15 -1.05 17.96
CA ALA A 115 17.18 0.03 18.03
C ALA A 115 15.89 -0.32 17.27
N SER A 116 16.01 -1.02 16.14
CA SER A 116 14.87 -1.56 15.39
C SER A 116 14.06 -2.55 16.24
N LEU A 117 14.73 -3.48 16.92
CA LEU A 117 14.08 -4.45 17.80
C LEU A 117 13.36 -3.77 18.97
N GLU A 118 13.99 -2.77 19.60
CA GLU A 118 13.35 -1.98 20.65
C GLU A 118 12.08 -1.30 20.13
N CYS A 119 12.15 -0.71 18.94
CA CYS A 119 11.03 -0.02 18.31
C CYS A 119 9.85 -0.97 18.02
N PHE A 120 10.11 -2.11 17.38
CA PHE A 120 9.07 -3.12 17.15
C PHE A 120 8.48 -3.67 18.46
N THR A 121 9.32 -3.88 19.48
CA THR A 121 8.87 -4.40 20.78
C THR A 121 7.99 -3.39 21.50
N GLU A 122 8.37 -2.10 21.48
CA GLU A 122 7.58 -1.01 22.07
C GLU A 122 6.22 -0.86 21.38
N ALA A 123 6.21 -0.90 20.03
CA ALA A 123 4.97 -0.87 19.25
C ALA A 123 4.05 -2.06 19.57
N ALA A 124 4.59 -3.28 19.59
CA ALA A 124 3.84 -4.48 19.93
C ALA A 124 3.27 -4.40 21.37
N SER A 125 4.06 -3.96 22.35
CA SER A 125 3.57 -3.75 23.72
C SER A 125 2.45 -2.70 23.82
N LEU A 126 2.47 -1.68 22.98
CA LEU A 126 1.51 -0.58 23.01
C LEU A 126 0.19 -0.93 22.30
N LEU A 127 0.26 -1.72 21.23
CA LEU A 127 -0.82 -1.87 20.24
C LEU A 127 -1.43 -3.27 20.21
N ILE A 128 -0.77 -4.27 20.80
CA ILE A 128 -1.26 -5.64 20.83
C ILE A 128 -1.73 -5.97 22.26
N THR A 129 -3.02 -6.25 22.39
CA THR A 129 -3.66 -6.73 23.61
C THR A 129 -4.07 -8.20 23.42
N GLU A 130 -4.13 -8.97 24.50
CA GLU A 130 -4.51 -10.39 24.43
C GLU A 130 -5.97 -10.60 23.97
N ASP A 131 -6.83 -9.61 24.24
CA ASP A 131 -8.27 -9.70 23.97
C ASP A 131 -8.67 -9.26 22.55
N ASP A 132 -7.82 -8.50 21.85
CA ASP A 132 -8.13 -7.98 20.53
C ASP A 132 -7.57 -8.86 19.40
N PRO A 133 -8.37 -9.18 18.36
CA PRO A 133 -7.87 -9.91 17.21
C PRO A 133 -6.83 -9.08 16.46
N LEU A 134 -5.63 -9.63 16.25
CA LEU A 134 -4.60 -8.94 15.46
C LEU A 134 -5.11 -8.58 14.07
N THR A 135 -4.86 -7.33 13.70
CA THR A 135 -5.05 -6.81 12.35
C THR A 135 -3.85 -7.13 11.47
N PRO A 136 -3.95 -6.98 10.13
CA PRO A 136 -2.79 -7.08 9.24
C PRO A 136 -1.64 -6.14 9.65
N ALA A 137 -1.95 -4.90 10.03
CA ALA A 137 -0.94 -3.91 10.42
C ALA A 137 -0.19 -4.31 11.71
N THR A 138 -0.92 -4.77 12.74
CA THR A 138 -0.28 -5.29 13.96
C THR A 138 0.45 -6.62 13.73
N THR A 139 0.03 -7.40 12.73
CA THR A 139 0.75 -8.63 12.33
C THR A 139 2.08 -8.26 11.68
N ALA A 140 2.12 -7.24 10.83
CA ALA A 140 3.35 -6.74 10.19
C ALA A 140 4.41 -6.32 11.22
N LEU A 141 4.00 -5.67 12.33
CA LEU A 141 4.90 -5.35 13.44
C LEU A 141 5.56 -6.60 14.04
N LEU A 142 4.81 -7.70 14.24
CA LEU A 142 5.35 -8.95 14.75
C LEU A 142 6.26 -9.64 13.73
N THR A 143 5.91 -9.58 12.44
CA THR A 143 6.74 -10.12 11.36
C THR A 143 8.08 -9.38 11.25
N GLY A 144 8.08 -8.05 11.30
CA GLY A 144 9.30 -7.23 11.33
C GLY A 144 10.14 -7.51 12.58
N ARG A 145 9.49 -7.61 13.75
CA ARG A 145 10.16 -8.00 15.01
C ARG A 145 10.86 -9.36 14.90
N HIS A 146 10.15 -10.37 14.37
CA HIS A 146 10.71 -11.69 14.15
C HIS A 146 11.95 -11.60 13.27
N ARG A 147 11.88 -10.88 12.14
CA ARG A 147 13.01 -10.67 11.22
C ARG A 147 14.25 -10.12 11.93
N VAL A 148 14.09 -9.02 12.67
CA VAL A 148 15.22 -8.37 13.38
C VAL A 148 15.79 -9.26 14.49
N ARG A 149 14.93 -9.99 15.23
CA ARG A 149 15.40 -10.97 16.23
C ARG A 149 16.25 -12.06 15.61
N ARG A 150 15.88 -12.55 14.43
CA ARG A 150 16.67 -13.54 13.68
C ARG A 150 18.02 -12.99 13.26
N LEU A 151 18.06 -11.76 12.73
CA LEU A 151 19.31 -11.08 12.36
C LEU A 151 20.24 -10.92 13.59
N LEU A 152 19.67 -10.63 14.76
CA LEU A 152 20.39 -10.53 16.04
C LEU A 152 20.72 -11.88 16.71
N GLY A 153 20.30 -13.01 16.12
CA GLY A 153 20.49 -14.35 16.70
C GLY A 153 19.75 -14.59 18.03
N ARG A 154 18.64 -13.88 18.27
CA ARG A 154 17.81 -14.07 19.46
C ARG A 154 16.95 -15.34 19.33
N PRO A 155 16.69 -16.07 20.43
CA PRO A 155 15.74 -17.19 20.41
C PRO A 155 14.31 -16.68 20.19
N HIS A 156 13.43 -17.54 19.67
CA HIS A 156 12.01 -17.20 19.51
C HIS A 156 11.33 -17.02 20.87
N ASP A 157 10.37 -16.09 20.93
CA ASP A 157 9.41 -15.96 22.01
C ASP A 157 7.96 -16.12 21.54
N ASP A 158 7.00 -15.92 22.44
CA ASP A 158 5.58 -16.13 22.17
C ASP A 158 5.06 -15.26 21.02
N TRP A 159 5.59 -14.04 20.85
CA TRP A 159 5.22 -13.16 19.74
C TRP A 159 5.80 -13.64 18.41
N ASP A 160 6.98 -14.24 18.42
CA ASP A 160 7.56 -14.85 17.23
C ASP A 160 6.70 -16.07 16.80
N MET A 161 6.21 -16.88 17.75
CA MET A 161 5.27 -17.97 17.45
C MET A 161 3.94 -17.50 16.88
N VAL A 162 3.44 -16.35 17.36
CA VAL A 162 2.23 -15.72 16.82
C VAL A 162 2.47 -15.25 15.38
N ALA A 163 3.61 -14.62 15.10
CA ALA A 163 3.99 -14.21 13.75
C ALA A 163 4.02 -15.39 12.78
N ASP A 164 4.66 -16.50 13.18
CA ASP A 164 4.73 -17.74 12.39
C ASP A 164 3.33 -18.29 12.06
N THR A 165 2.43 -18.31 13.06
CA THR A 165 1.07 -18.85 12.89
C THR A 165 0.23 -17.99 11.92
N ARG A 166 0.51 -16.69 11.84
CA ARG A 166 -0.21 -15.76 10.95
C ARG A 166 0.38 -15.67 9.56
N HIS A 167 1.60 -16.16 9.37
CA HIS A 167 2.22 -16.17 8.06
C HIS A 167 1.54 -17.19 7.13
N ILE A 168 0.97 -16.70 6.04
CA ILE A 168 0.28 -17.51 5.03
C ILE A 168 1.15 -17.76 3.79
N GLY A 169 2.39 -17.27 3.79
CA GLY A 169 3.31 -17.41 2.69
C GLY A 169 3.78 -18.86 2.49
N PRO A 170 4.19 -19.24 1.27
CA PRO A 170 4.62 -20.60 0.96
C PRO A 170 5.97 -20.99 1.59
N ILE A 171 6.74 -20.00 2.09
CA ILE A 171 8.04 -20.17 2.74
C ILE A 171 7.91 -19.70 4.19
N PRO A 172 8.23 -20.52 5.21
CA PRO A 172 8.15 -20.13 6.61
C PRO A 172 9.00 -18.89 6.94
N LEU A 173 8.58 -18.09 7.94
CA LEU A 173 9.35 -16.90 8.34
C LEU A 173 10.74 -17.25 8.82
N ASP A 174 10.92 -18.40 9.47
CA ASP A 174 12.21 -18.91 9.90
C ASP A 174 13.23 -19.04 8.75
N GLU A 175 12.75 -19.53 7.60
CA GLU A 175 13.57 -19.71 6.40
C GLU A 175 13.72 -18.38 5.66
N LEU A 176 12.68 -17.55 5.62
CA LEU A 176 12.72 -16.23 5.02
C LEU A 176 13.69 -15.31 5.77
N HIS A 177 13.74 -15.38 7.09
CA HIS A 177 14.54 -14.50 7.93
C HIS A 177 15.86 -15.15 8.37
N ASP A 178 16.33 -16.21 7.71
CA ASP A 178 17.62 -16.82 8.03
C ASP A 178 18.79 -15.87 7.66
N PRO A 179 19.60 -15.40 8.63
CA PRO A 179 20.73 -14.52 8.35
C PRO A 179 21.81 -15.15 7.45
N LYS A 180 21.84 -16.48 7.32
CA LYS A 180 22.81 -17.18 6.46
C LYS A 180 22.47 -17.14 4.97
N ARG A 181 21.28 -16.63 4.58
CA ARG A 181 20.83 -16.52 3.18
C ARG A 181 21.80 -15.76 2.27
N ILE A 182 22.49 -14.75 2.82
CA ILE A 182 23.42 -13.89 2.08
C ILE A 182 24.52 -14.71 1.37
N TRP A 183 24.87 -15.89 1.89
CA TRP A 183 25.92 -16.74 1.32
C TRP A 183 25.42 -17.65 0.17
N ALA A 184 24.11 -17.89 0.06
CA ALA A 184 23.54 -18.81 -0.93
C ALA A 184 23.64 -18.30 -2.37
N LEU A 185 23.68 -16.97 -2.58
CA LEU A 185 23.87 -16.37 -3.91
C LEU A 185 25.27 -16.61 -4.50
N GLY A 186 26.25 -16.95 -3.66
CA GLY A 186 27.60 -17.33 -4.08
C GLY A 186 27.82 -18.84 -4.22
N SER A 187 26.76 -19.66 -4.07
CA SER A 187 26.86 -21.11 -4.18
C SER A 187 26.88 -21.58 -5.63
N ASP A 188 27.73 -22.57 -5.92
CA ASP A 188 27.73 -23.28 -7.20
C ASP A 188 26.67 -24.39 -7.27
N ASP A 189 25.92 -24.64 -6.19
CA ASP A 189 24.84 -25.64 -6.17
C ASP A 189 23.55 -25.08 -6.80
N PRO A 190 23.07 -25.66 -7.93
CA PRO A 190 21.83 -25.22 -8.56
C PRO A 190 20.57 -25.34 -7.68
N ALA A 191 20.56 -26.25 -6.68
CA ALA A 191 19.45 -26.39 -5.76
C ALA A 191 19.38 -25.22 -4.76
N GLU A 192 20.52 -24.83 -4.20
CA GLU A 192 20.63 -23.68 -3.28
C GLU A 192 20.27 -22.37 -3.99
N LEU A 193 20.75 -22.18 -5.23
CA LEU A 193 20.39 -21.00 -6.04
C LEU A 193 18.89 -20.93 -6.35
N ARG A 194 18.24 -22.06 -6.67
CA ARG A 194 16.79 -22.09 -6.91
C ARG A 194 15.99 -21.76 -5.66
N ALA A 195 16.41 -22.29 -4.50
CA ALA A 195 15.78 -21.98 -3.22
C ALA A 195 15.93 -20.49 -2.89
N GLU A 196 17.09 -19.89 -3.16
CA GLU A 196 17.31 -18.46 -2.93
C GLU A 196 16.50 -17.59 -3.89
N ILE A 197 16.38 -17.97 -5.17
CA ILE A 197 15.50 -17.28 -6.12
C ILE A 197 14.03 -17.33 -5.66
N ALA A 198 13.58 -18.46 -5.09
CA ALA A 198 12.23 -18.59 -4.57
C ALA A 198 12.01 -17.67 -3.36
N ARG A 199 12.96 -17.62 -2.42
CA ARG A 199 12.94 -16.72 -1.27
C ARG A 199 12.97 -15.25 -1.68
N LEU A 200 13.89 -14.85 -2.56
CA LEU A 200 13.94 -13.49 -3.10
C LEU A 200 12.66 -13.12 -3.82
N ARG A 201 11.99 -14.06 -4.51
CA ARG A 201 10.68 -13.78 -5.13
C ARG A 201 9.56 -13.63 -4.10
N ALA A 202 9.57 -14.41 -3.03
CA ALA A 202 8.61 -14.26 -1.94
C ALA A 202 8.82 -12.91 -1.23
N GLU A 203 10.07 -12.60 -0.87
CA GLU A 203 10.47 -11.34 -0.24
C GLU A 203 10.25 -10.13 -1.15
N LEU A 204 10.60 -10.21 -2.43
CA LEU A 204 10.25 -9.18 -3.40
C LEU A 204 8.75 -9.12 -3.64
N GLY A 205 8.00 -10.20 -3.46
CA GLY A 205 6.54 -10.20 -3.48
C GLY A 205 5.97 -9.41 -2.31
N ASP A 206 6.48 -9.64 -1.10
CA ASP A 206 6.08 -8.96 0.14
C ASP A 206 6.54 -7.50 0.13
N ARG A 207 7.80 -7.24 -0.25
CA ARG A 207 8.35 -5.89 -0.41
C ARG A 207 7.69 -5.15 -1.56
N ARG A 208 7.33 -5.82 -2.66
CA ARG A 208 6.50 -5.22 -3.71
C ARG A 208 5.06 -5.03 -3.21
N ALA A 209 4.54 -5.86 -2.33
CA ALA A 209 3.23 -5.59 -1.75
C ALA A 209 3.25 -4.35 -0.84
N ALA A 210 4.34 -4.16 -0.09
CA ALA A 210 4.55 -3.00 0.78
C ALA A 210 4.92 -1.73 0.00
N LEU A 211 5.81 -1.82 -1.00
CA LEU A 211 6.30 -0.68 -1.81
C LEU A 211 5.45 -0.41 -3.06
N SER A 212 4.89 -1.45 -3.68
CA SER A 212 4.08 -1.30 -4.89
C SER A 212 2.70 -0.88 -4.44
N ARG A 213 2.66 0.45 -4.30
CA ARG A 213 1.52 1.33 -4.24
C ARG A 213 1.01 1.48 -2.81
N PRO A 214 1.31 2.62 -2.15
CA PRO A 214 0.56 3.05 -0.97
C PRO A 214 -0.95 3.23 -1.29
N PHE A 215 -1.31 3.18 -2.59
CA PHE A 215 -2.65 3.41 -3.11
C PHE A 215 -3.14 2.21 -3.90
N PRO A 216 -4.38 1.77 -3.68
CA PRO A 216 -4.80 0.50 -4.22
C PRO A 216 -4.87 0.51 -5.74
N VAL A 217 -4.60 -0.66 -6.35
CA VAL A 217 -5.04 -0.93 -7.72
C VAL A 217 -6.56 -0.96 -7.69
N ALA A 218 -7.19 0.14 -8.11
CA ALA A 218 -8.62 0.29 -7.99
C ALA A 218 -9.35 -0.08 -9.28
N ILE A 219 -10.46 -0.80 -9.14
CA ILE A 219 -11.42 -1.01 -10.22
C ILE A 219 -12.61 -0.06 -10.05
N LEU A 220 -13.08 0.49 -11.16
CA LEU A 220 -14.19 1.44 -11.19
C LEU A 220 -15.54 0.72 -10.98
N HIS A 221 -16.25 1.09 -9.93
CA HIS A 221 -17.62 0.67 -9.67
C HIS A 221 -18.61 1.77 -10.08
N TRP A 222 -19.65 1.39 -10.82
CA TRP A 222 -20.75 2.28 -11.22
C TRP A 222 -22.02 1.82 -10.53
N PRO A 223 -22.59 2.61 -9.59
CA PRO A 223 -23.91 2.33 -9.04
C PRO A 223 -24.95 2.23 -10.15
N ALA A 224 -25.98 1.40 -9.97
CA ALA A 224 -26.99 1.12 -11.01
C ALA A 224 -27.59 2.38 -11.67
N ARG A 225 -27.91 3.40 -10.86
CA ARG A 225 -28.44 4.68 -11.35
C ARG A 225 -27.43 5.42 -12.22
N GLU A 226 -26.19 5.50 -11.76
CA GLU A 226 -25.10 6.20 -12.45
C GLU A 226 -24.71 5.48 -13.74
N LEU A 227 -24.69 4.14 -13.75
CA LEU A 227 -24.41 3.37 -14.96
C LEU A 227 -25.48 3.58 -16.03
N ALA A 228 -26.75 3.59 -15.63
CA ALA A 228 -27.85 3.87 -16.56
C ALA A 228 -27.75 5.29 -17.15
N GLU A 229 -27.42 6.27 -16.30
CA GLU A 229 -27.21 7.67 -16.73
C GLU A 229 -26.01 7.80 -17.67
N LEU A 230 -24.88 7.13 -17.37
CA LEU A 230 -23.68 7.12 -18.19
C LEU A 230 -23.93 6.57 -19.59
N VAL A 231 -24.53 5.38 -19.70
CA VAL A 231 -24.77 4.73 -20.99
C VAL A 231 -25.85 5.45 -21.80
N THR A 232 -26.82 6.10 -21.13
CA THR A 232 -27.81 6.96 -21.81
C THR A 232 -27.16 8.19 -22.41
N SER A 233 -26.26 8.84 -21.67
CA SER A 233 -25.59 10.07 -22.09
C SER A 233 -24.45 9.81 -23.09
N TYR A 234 -23.80 8.65 -22.98
CA TYR A 234 -22.66 8.24 -23.81
C TYR A 234 -22.85 6.81 -24.35
N PRO A 235 -23.73 6.61 -25.36
CA PRO A 235 -24.09 5.28 -25.86
C PRO A 235 -22.92 4.43 -26.39
N THR A 236 -21.80 5.05 -26.76
CA THR A 236 -20.58 4.34 -27.17
C THR A 236 -19.98 3.49 -26.05
N LEU A 237 -20.23 3.84 -24.78
CA LEU A 237 -19.76 3.08 -23.62
C LEU A 237 -20.64 1.85 -23.31
N ALA A 238 -21.75 1.64 -24.01
CA ALA A 238 -22.60 0.46 -23.83
C ALA A 238 -21.86 -0.87 -24.10
N ALA A 239 -20.82 -0.83 -24.96
CA ALA A 239 -19.98 -1.99 -25.23
C ALA A 239 -19.13 -2.41 -24.01
N GLU A 240 -18.65 -1.43 -23.23
CA GLU A 240 -17.88 -1.66 -22.01
C GLU A 240 -18.79 -2.07 -20.84
N TYR A 241 -20.04 -1.60 -20.84
CA TYR A 241 -21.02 -1.87 -19.78
C TYR A 241 -22.32 -2.49 -20.32
N PRO A 242 -22.32 -3.79 -20.70
CA PRO A 242 -23.51 -4.44 -21.26
C PRO A 242 -24.72 -4.47 -20.31
N SER A 243 -24.47 -4.63 -19.00
CA SER A 243 -25.50 -4.54 -17.96
C SER A 243 -24.86 -4.29 -16.58
N HIS A 244 -25.64 -3.75 -15.63
CA HIS A 244 -25.17 -3.55 -14.26
C HIS A 244 -24.77 -4.87 -13.56
N PRO A 245 -25.55 -5.97 -13.63
CA PRO A 245 -25.10 -7.25 -13.06
C PRO A 245 -23.80 -7.77 -13.69
N ALA A 246 -23.65 -7.67 -15.01
CA ALA A 246 -22.41 -8.08 -15.68
C ALA A 246 -21.21 -7.24 -15.24
N HIS A 247 -21.41 -5.93 -15.05
CA HIS A 247 -20.39 -5.03 -14.50
C HIS A 247 -19.92 -5.47 -13.11
N LEU A 248 -20.85 -5.79 -12.20
CA LEU A 248 -20.50 -6.26 -10.86
C LEU A 248 -19.72 -7.59 -10.89
N THR A 249 -20.17 -8.56 -11.70
CA THR A 249 -19.47 -9.83 -11.87
C THR A 249 -18.05 -9.62 -12.42
N GLN A 250 -17.89 -8.70 -13.39
CA GLN A 250 -16.59 -8.40 -13.98
C GLN A 250 -15.63 -7.77 -12.97
N ILE A 251 -16.11 -6.86 -12.11
CA ILE A 251 -15.28 -6.26 -11.05
C ILE A 251 -14.72 -7.35 -10.13
N GLU A 252 -15.59 -8.21 -9.59
CA GLU A 252 -15.19 -9.28 -8.66
C GLU A 252 -14.21 -10.26 -9.33
N ALA A 253 -14.49 -10.67 -10.57
CA ALA A 253 -13.63 -11.56 -11.33
C ALA A 253 -12.25 -10.94 -11.60
N SER A 254 -12.20 -9.66 -11.98
CA SER A 254 -10.95 -8.94 -12.20
C SER A 254 -10.13 -8.76 -10.91
N LEU A 255 -10.76 -8.44 -9.78
CA LEU A 255 -10.08 -8.33 -8.49
C LEU A 255 -9.51 -9.68 -8.03
N ARG A 256 -10.27 -10.77 -8.17
CA ARG A 256 -9.79 -12.13 -7.89
C ARG A 256 -8.64 -12.53 -8.79
N ALA A 257 -8.71 -12.22 -10.08
CA ALA A 257 -7.61 -12.50 -11.01
C ALA A 257 -6.34 -11.72 -10.65
N LEU A 258 -6.48 -10.44 -10.29
CA LEU A 258 -5.36 -9.63 -9.81
C LEU A 258 -4.75 -10.20 -8.52
N ALA A 259 -5.58 -10.53 -7.53
CA ALA A 259 -5.12 -11.13 -6.28
C ALA A 259 -4.42 -12.48 -6.50
N ALA A 260 -5.00 -13.35 -7.34
CA ALA A 260 -4.41 -14.64 -7.69
C ALA A 260 -3.07 -14.49 -8.45
N SER A 261 -2.88 -13.39 -9.17
CA SER A 261 -1.59 -13.06 -9.82
C SER A 261 -0.54 -12.48 -8.87
N GLY A 262 -0.86 -12.36 -7.57
CA GLY A 262 0.01 -11.77 -6.55
C GLY A 262 -0.06 -10.24 -6.48
N THR A 263 -1.07 -9.61 -7.10
CA THR A 263 -1.31 -8.18 -6.91
C THR A 263 -1.99 -7.96 -5.56
N THR A 264 -1.33 -7.25 -4.67
CA THR A 264 -1.84 -6.84 -3.36
C THR A 264 -2.35 -5.40 -3.39
N ASN A 265 -2.87 -4.91 -2.26
CA ASN A 265 -3.48 -3.58 -2.12
C ASN A 265 -4.51 -3.31 -3.24
N LEU A 266 -5.56 -4.11 -3.29
CA LEU A 266 -6.63 -3.94 -4.28
C LEU A 266 -7.76 -3.10 -3.68
N GLY A 267 -8.45 -2.36 -4.54
CA GLY A 267 -9.54 -1.51 -4.10
C GLY A 267 -10.61 -1.29 -5.15
N ILE A 268 -11.65 -0.61 -4.72
CA ILE A 268 -12.79 -0.24 -5.56
C ILE A 268 -13.04 1.24 -5.39
N VAL A 269 -13.16 1.97 -6.49
CA VAL A 269 -13.54 3.39 -6.49
C VAL A 269 -14.95 3.53 -7.04
N THR A 270 -15.82 4.22 -6.32
CA THR A 270 -17.21 4.42 -6.76
C THR A 270 -17.32 5.68 -7.61
N ALA A 271 -17.80 5.50 -8.84
CA ALA A 271 -17.98 6.55 -9.82
C ALA A 271 -19.33 7.27 -9.67
N SER A 272 -19.38 8.49 -10.21
CA SER A 272 -20.62 9.21 -10.49
C SER A 272 -20.47 9.93 -11.83
N VAL A 273 -21.56 10.10 -12.57
CA VAL A 273 -21.54 10.77 -13.88
C VAL A 273 -21.04 12.21 -13.75
N PRO A 274 -21.52 13.03 -12.79
CA PRO A 274 -21.03 14.41 -12.67
C PRO A 274 -19.52 14.52 -12.39
N SER A 275 -18.97 13.65 -11.53
CA SER A 275 -17.54 13.63 -11.24
C SER A 275 -16.71 13.15 -12.44
N TYR A 276 -17.22 12.18 -13.21
CA TYR A 276 -16.58 11.71 -14.44
C TYR A 276 -16.58 12.78 -15.54
N GLU A 277 -17.69 13.50 -15.72
CA GLU A 277 -17.79 14.61 -16.68
C GLU A 277 -16.89 15.79 -16.30
N ALA A 278 -16.83 16.13 -15.02
CA ALA A 278 -15.90 17.13 -14.51
C ALA A 278 -14.44 16.72 -14.76
N PHE A 279 -14.10 15.45 -14.56
CA PHE A 279 -12.79 14.90 -14.88
C PHE A 279 -12.49 15.00 -16.38
N ALA A 280 -13.40 14.57 -17.25
CA ALA A 280 -13.26 14.66 -18.70
C ALA A 280 -13.03 16.09 -19.19
N ALA A 281 -13.79 17.04 -18.65
CA ALA A 281 -13.62 18.47 -18.94
C ALA A 281 -12.23 18.97 -18.52
N SER A 282 -11.74 18.53 -17.35
CA SER A 282 -10.41 18.91 -16.86
C SER A 282 -9.27 18.34 -17.71
N GLU A 283 -9.46 17.13 -18.27
CA GLU A 283 -8.52 16.48 -19.18
C GLU A 283 -8.73 16.87 -20.65
N LYS A 284 -9.64 17.82 -20.91
CA LYS A 284 -9.98 18.32 -22.26
C LYS A 284 -10.29 17.19 -23.25
N THR A 285 -10.91 16.13 -22.75
CA THR A 285 -11.21 14.89 -23.47
C THR A 285 -12.71 14.63 -23.45
N SER A 286 -13.21 13.85 -24.41
CA SER A 286 -14.62 13.46 -24.44
C SER A 286 -14.93 12.41 -23.36
N PRO A 287 -16.02 12.56 -22.57
CA PRO A 287 -16.48 11.51 -21.66
C PRO A 287 -16.85 10.21 -22.37
N ALA A 288 -17.07 10.25 -23.69
CA ALA A 288 -17.37 9.06 -24.50
C ALA A 288 -16.13 8.18 -24.79
N SER A 289 -14.92 8.62 -24.42
CA SER A 289 -13.68 7.87 -24.65
C SER A 289 -13.51 6.72 -23.64
N PRO A 290 -13.40 5.46 -24.07
CA PRO A 290 -13.18 4.33 -23.16
C PRO A 290 -11.87 4.40 -22.37
N SER A 291 -10.81 4.98 -22.97
CA SER A 291 -9.50 5.11 -22.29
C SER A 291 -9.56 6.00 -21.04
N LEU A 292 -10.51 6.95 -21.01
CA LEU A 292 -10.67 7.90 -19.91
C LEU A 292 -11.18 7.22 -18.62
N LEU A 293 -11.91 6.10 -18.74
CA LEU A 293 -12.44 5.36 -17.58
C LEU A 293 -11.32 4.84 -16.68
N ALA A 294 -10.24 4.32 -17.28
CA ALA A 294 -9.08 3.82 -16.54
C ALA A 294 -8.33 4.98 -15.84
N GLU A 295 -8.09 6.09 -16.56
CA GLU A 295 -7.45 7.28 -16.01
C GLU A 295 -8.26 7.91 -14.86
N TYR A 296 -9.59 7.92 -15.00
CA TYR A 296 -10.50 8.37 -13.96
C TYR A 296 -10.44 7.49 -12.72
N ALA A 297 -10.45 6.16 -12.89
CA ALA A 297 -10.32 5.22 -11.78
C ALA A 297 -8.98 5.41 -11.05
N THR A 298 -7.88 5.52 -11.78
CA THR A 298 -6.55 5.82 -11.22
C THR A 298 -6.55 7.14 -10.46
N THR A 299 -7.19 8.19 -10.99
CA THR A 299 -7.26 9.49 -10.34
C THR A 299 -8.10 9.45 -9.05
N LEU A 300 -9.22 8.72 -9.03
CA LEU A 300 -10.01 8.53 -7.81
C LEU A 300 -9.23 7.73 -6.75
N ALA A 301 -8.49 6.70 -7.16
CA ALA A 301 -7.65 5.92 -6.26
C ALA A 301 -6.54 6.79 -5.66
N ALA A 302 -5.89 7.61 -6.49
CA ALA A 302 -4.86 8.54 -6.05
C ALA A 302 -5.41 9.61 -5.07
N ARG A 303 -6.68 9.98 -5.21
CA ARG A 303 -7.38 10.88 -4.28
C ARG A 303 -7.86 10.20 -3.00
N GLY A 304 -7.46 8.97 -2.73
CA GLY A 304 -7.84 8.21 -1.54
C GLY A 304 -9.32 7.82 -1.49
N LYS A 305 -10.02 7.78 -2.64
CA LYS A 305 -11.46 7.44 -2.70
C LYS A 305 -11.73 5.93 -2.84
N ALA A 306 -10.68 5.11 -2.75
CA ALA A 306 -10.79 3.68 -2.92
C ALA A 306 -11.14 2.98 -1.60
N THR A 307 -12.09 2.05 -1.65
CA THR A 307 -12.38 1.12 -0.56
C THR A 307 -11.60 -0.16 -0.76
N THR A 308 -10.97 -0.68 0.29
CA THR A 308 -10.16 -1.90 0.26
C THR A 308 -10.96 -3.13 -0.19
N TRP A 309 -10.33 -3.99 -0.98
CA TRP A 309 -10.86 -5.30 -1.36
C TRP A 309 -9.83 -6.41 -1.05
N PRO A 310 -10.25 -7.58 -0.54
CA PRO A 310 -11.63 -7.91 -0.16
C PRO A 310 -12.05 -7.23 1.15
N PRO A 311 -13.32 -6.82 1.28
CA PRO A 311 -13.88 -6.45 2.58
C PRO A 311 -13.82 -7.63 3.56
N THR A 312 -13.94 -7.36 4.86
CA THR A 312 -14.09 -8.43 5.84
C THR A 312 -15.40 -9.20 5.58
N PRO A 313 -15.47 -10.52 5.87
CA PRO A 313 -16.63 -11.35 5.53
C PRO A 313 -17.98 -10.77 6.00
N THR A 314 -18.00 -10.16 7.20
CA THR A 314 -19.19 -9.58 7.83
C THR A 314 -19.47 -8.13 7.43
N SER A 315 -18.53 -7.44 6.77
CA SER A 315 -18.74 -6.06 6.33
C SER A 315 -19.75 -5.98 5.17
N PRO A 316 -20.45 -4.85 5.00
CA PRO A 316 -21.29 -4.63 3.84
C PRO A 316 -20.52 -4.83 2.53
N CYS A 317 -21.15 -5.49 1.57
CA CYS A 317 -20.55 -5.74 0.27
C CYS A 317 -20.33 -4.42 -0.50
N TRP A 318 -19.20 -4.34 -1.19
CA TRP A 318 -18.78 -3.20 -2.00
C TRP A 318 -19.77 -2.80 -3.10
N CYS A 319 -20.64 -3.73 -3.53
CA CYS A 319 -21.66 -3.47 -4.55
C CYS A 319 -22.85 -2.64 -4.06
N THR A 320 -22.82 -2.15 -2.82
CA THR A 320 -23.88 -1.35 -2.17
C THR A 320 -25.21 -2.08 -1.94
N SER A 321 -25.23 -3.41 -2.02
CA SER A 321 -26.43 -4.22 -1.76
C SER A 321 -26.87 -4.23 -0.29
N GLY A 322 -26.00 -3.81 0.63
CA GLY A 322 -26.21 -3.85 2.08
C GLY A 322 -26.04 -5.25 2.70
N LYS A 323 -25.88 -6.30 1.89
CA LYS A 323 -25.63 -7.67 2.38
C LYS A 323 -24.19 -7.82 2.86
N PRO A 324 -23.90 -8.72 3.82
CA PRO A 324 -22.53 -9.11 4.15
C PRO A 324 -21.76 -9.56 2.91
N TYR A 325 -20.47 -9.25 2.85
CA TYR A 325 -19.62 -9.62 1.71
C TYR A 325 -19.64 -11.14 1.48
N SER A 326 -19.54 -11.95 2.53
CA SER A 326 -19.58 -13.43 2.43
C SER A 326 -20.90 -14.00 1.89
N GLU A 327 -21.99 -13.22 1.94
CA GLU A 327 -23.33 -13.63 1.45
C GLU A 327 -23.67 -12.98 0.09
N CYS A 328 -22.73 -12.26 -0.50
CA CYS A 328 -22.90 -11.56 -1.76
C CYS A 328 -21.77 -11.93 -2.73
N HIS A 329 -20.79 -11.05 -2.96
CA HIS A 329 -19.69 -11.30 -3.90
C HIS A 329 -18.52 -12.07 -3.28
N GLY A 330 -18.53 -12.26 -1.96
CA GLY A 330 -17.55 -13.07 -1.23
C GLY A 330 -17.88 -14.56 -1.21
N THR A 331 -19.01 -15.00 -1.79
CA THR A 331 -19.34 -16.42 -1.92
C THR A 331 -18.32 -17.10 -2.84
N THR A 332 -17.72 -18.18 -2.37
CA THR A 332 -16.96 -19.10 -3.21
C THR A 332 -17.95 -19.93 -4.02
N ASP A 333 -18.09 -19.63 -5.30
CA ASP A 333 -18.52 -20.64 -6.28
C ASP A 333 -17.40 -21.67 -6.52
#